data_AF-A0A2V9V6K4-F1
#
_entry.id   AF-A0A2V9V6K4-F1
#
_cell.length_a   1.000
_cell.length_b   1.000
_cell.length_c   1.000
_cell.angle_alpha   90.00
_cell.angle_beta   90.00
_cell.angle_gamma   90.00
#
_symmetry.space_group_name_H-M   'P 1'
#
loop_
_entity.id
_entity.type
_entity.pdbx_description
1 polymer ?
#
loop_
_entity_poly.entity_id
_entity_poly.type
_entity_poly.pdbx_seq_one_letter_code
_entity_poly.pdbx_strand_id
1 'polypeptide(L)'
;MASLPRPQIEVIGTHVLRSSLAENFSVIRGGPTYRLQVRLGMAGEERLGVALRTLGLVLVCWLPLLVLSVTQGLAYNRSLQIPFLRDFAVNVRFLISLPILVLAELGIDRRLRAIVIHFVDSGLVKAADLLSFEASLKTVMRLRDRVLPELTLLAFAFLQSMPARHGEVLMAGVSNWHFVGTATGETVSLAGTWFATISTPIFRFLLWRWLWRIFLWTFFLWRVSRVKLELVPTHPDQSAGLGFLSEGQRRLAPIVFAGGVVIAGQVANAITYQGATLSGLKFVMISYGVMAMLSLVAPLLIMSPKLFKVKRQGILDYGALANAYTQSFDDKWVHGKQQGEPLLGSSDLQSLADLSNSFAIVRDMRPVPVNKNTLIALALAAALPLVPVIFLVTPADELVRAVLKMLG
;
A
#
# COMPACT_ATOMS: atom_id res chain seq x y z
N MET A 1 4.85 -28.27 -18.60
CA MET A 1 3.62 -28.38 -17.78
C MET A 1 4.00 -29.06 -16.47
N ALA A 2 4.21 -28.30 -15.40
CA ALA A 2 4.47 -28.87 -14.08
C ALA A 2 3.14 -28.93 -13.33
N SER A 3 2.68 -30.14 -13.02
CA SER A 3 1.47 -30.40 -12.25
C SER A 3 1.57 -29.78 -10.86
N LEU A 4 0.62 -28.92 -10.50
CA LEU A 4 0.45 -28.44 -9.14
C LEU A 4 0.25 -29.64 -8.19
N PRO A 5 0.93 -29.70 -7.03
CA PRO A 5 0.73 -30.78 -6.07
C PRO A 5 -0.72 -30.79 -5.57
N ARG A 6 -1.28 -32.00 -5.42
CA ARG A 6 -2.62 -32.21 -4.84
C ARG A 6 -2.60 -31.78 -3.36
N PRO A 7 -3.64 -31.09 -2.86
CA PRO A 7 -3.70 -30.73 -1.44
C PRO A 7 -3.81 -32.01 -0.60
N GLN A 8 -2.84 -32.24 0.28
CA GLN A 8 -2.93 -33.23 1.35
C GLN A 8 -3.55 -32.53 2.57
N ILE A 9 -4.70 -33.06 3.02
CA ILE A 9 -5.35 -32.63 4.25
C ILE A 9 -4.78 -33.54 5.34
N GLU A 10 -3.81 -33.04 6.10
CA GLU A 10 -3.27 -33.75 7.26
C GLU A 10 -3.98 -33.23 8.51
N VAL A 11 -4.86 -34.06 9.09
CA VAL A 11 -5.54 -33.75 10.36
C VAL A 11 -4.66 -34.32 11.47
N ILE A 12 -3.70 -33.53 11.94
CA ILE A 12 -2.89 -33.85 13.12
C ILE A 12 -3.48 -33.08 14.32
N GLY A 13 -3.58 -33.77 15.46
CA GLY A 13 -4.25 -33.30 16.68
C GLY A 13 -3.81 -31.92 17.19
N THR A 14 -4.77 -31.26 17.86
CA THR A 14 -4.90 -29.82 18.15
C THR A 14 -5.09 -28.97 16.88
N HIS A 15 -6.36 -28.64 16.60
CA HIS A 15 -6.89 -28.04 15.36
C HIS A 15 -6.12 -26.80 14.84
N VAL A 16 -5.03 -27.03 14.11
CA VAL A 16 -4.44 -26.01 13.23
C VAL A 16 -4.75 -26.43 11.80
N LEU A 17 -5.83 -25.89 11.24
CA LEU A 17 -6.10 -25.97 9.80
C LEU A 17 -4.90 -25.34 9.08
N ARG A 18 -4.21 -26.10 8.23
CA ARG A 18 -3.15 -25.57 7.37
C ARG A 18 -3.56 -25.63 5.92
N SER A 19 -3.23 -24.60 5.16
CA SER A 19 -3.41 -24.57 3.71
C SER A 19 -2.06 -24.34 3.04
N SER A 20 -1.55 -25.38 2.36
CA SER A 20 -0.31 -25.26 1.59
C SER A 20 -0.42 -24.21 0.48
N LEU A 21 -1.64 -23.91 0.01
CA LEU A 21 -1.88 -22.84 -0.94
C LEU A 21 -1.78 -21.45 -0.31
N ALA A 22 -2.25 -21.27 0.92
CA ALA A 22 -2.06 -20.02 1.68
C ALA A 22 -0.57 -19.76 1.94
N GLU A 23 0.19 -20.80 2.28
CA GLU A 23 1.63 -20.73 2.49
C GLU A 23 2.41 -20.37 1.21
N ASN A 24 1.93 -20.81 0.05
CA ASN A 24 2.52 -20.52 -1.26
C ASN A 24 1.95 -19.26 -1.92
N PHE A 25 1.03 -18.56 -1.27
CA PHE A 25 0.38 -17.40 -1.85
C PHE A 25 1.37 -16.23 -1.99
N SER A 26 1.27 -15.55 -3.13
CA SER A 26 2.04 -14.36 -3.43
C SER A 26 1.32 -13.51 -4.48
N VAL A 27 1.23 -12.21 -4.28
CA VAL A 27 0.75 -11.27 -5.33
C VAL A 27 1.91 -10.78 -6.20
N ILE A 28 3.14 -10.96 -5.73
CA ILE A 28 4.35 -10.35 -6.29
C ILE A 28 5.18 -11.36 -7.10
N ARG A 29 5.26 -12.61 -6.63
CA ARG A 29 6.04 -13.71 -7.21
C ARG A 29 5.18 -14.52 -8.16
N GLY A 30 5.26 -14.17 -9.43
CA GLY A 30 4.54 -14.81 -10.51
C GLY A 30 4.40 -13.88 -11.71
N GLY A 31 3.82 -14.39 -12.78
CA GLY A 31 3.69 -13.65 -14.05
C GLY A 31 4.92 -13.70 -14.98
N PRO A 32 4.78 -13.20 -16.21
CA PRO A 32 5.83 -13.15 -17.23
C PRO A 32 7.13 -12.48 -16.78
N THR A 33 7.07 -11.30 -16.17
CA THR A 33 8.24 -10.55 -15.71
C THR A 33 9.02 -11.30 -14.64
N TYR A 34 8.34 -11.93 -13.69
CA TYR A 34 8.99 -12.79 -12.70
C TYR A 34 9.67 -13.98 -13.38
N ARG A 35 9.02 -14.64 -14.35
CA ARG A 35 9.63 -15.73 -15.12
C ARG A 35 10.86 -15.28 -15.91
N LEU A 36 10.85 -14.06 -16.46
CA LEU A 36 12.02 -13.47 -17.11
C LEU A 36 13.15 -13.25 -16.11
N GLN A 37 12.85 -12.70 -14.92
CA GLN A 37 13.85 -12.53 -13.86
C GLN A 37 14.44 -13.87 -13.40
N VAL A 38 13.63 -14.93 -13.31
CA VAL A 38 14.10 -16.29 -13.00
C VAL A 38 15.06 -16.79 -14.08
N ARG A 39 14.70 -16.61 -15.37
CA ARG A 39 15.57 -17.01 -16.49
C ARG A 39 16.89 -16.26 -16.54
N LEU A 40 16.90 -15.00 -16.13
CA LEU A 40 18.10 -14.17 -16.05
C LEU A 40 18.96 -14.46 -14.80
N GLY A 41 18.59 -15.46 -13.98
CA GLY A 41 19.30 -15.76 -12.73
C GLY A 41 19.12 -14.69 -11.63
N MET A 42 18.18 -13.77 -11.83
CA MET A 42 17.93 -12.62 -10.94
C MET A 42 16.82 -12.88 -9.93
N ALA A 43 16.08 -14.00 -10.02
CA ALA A 43 15.03 -14.34 -9.08
C ALA A 43 15.58 -15.21 -7.95
N GLY A 44 15.80 -14.60 -6.79
CA GLY A 44 16.09 -15.27 -5.54
C GLY A 44 15.40 -14.57 -4.37
N GLU A 45 15.10 -15.32 -3.31
CA GLU A 45 14.63 -14.76 -2.03
C GLU A 45 15.72 -14.00 -1.27
N GLU A 46 16.97 -14.16 -1.71
CA GLU A 46 18.13 -13.55 -1.09
C GLU A 46 18.06 -12.04 -1.28
N ARG A 47 18.25 -11.31 -0.16
CA ARG A 47 18.33 -9.84 -0.14
C ARG A 47 19.29 -9.33 -1.23
N LEU A 48 20.35 -10.10 -1.50
CA LEU A 48 21.33 -9.84 -2.55
C LEU A 48 20.71 -9.82 -3.95
N GLY A 49 19.86 -10.78 -4.31
CA GLY A 49 19.22 -10.83 -5.65
C GLY A 49 18.23 -9.69 -5.89
N VAL A 50 17.55 -9.20 -4.85
CA VAL A 50 16.72 -7.97 -4.95
C VAL A 50 17.62 -6.74 -5.10
N ALA A 51 18.69 -6.63 -4.30
CA ALA A 51 19.62 -5.51 -4.38
C ALA A 51 20.30 -5.41 -5.75
N LEU A 52 20.74 -6.53 -6.33
CA LEU A 52 21.34 -6.56 -7.68
C LEU A 52 20.34 -6.14 -8.77
N ARG A 53 19.07 -6.57 -8.67
CA ARG A 53 18.01 -6.11 -9.59
C ARG A 53 17.75 -4.62 -9.46
N THR A 54 17.68 -4.11 -8.23
CA THR A 54 17.54 -2.68 -7.95
C THR A 54 18.70 -1.91 -8.56
N LEU A 55 19.94 -2.33 -8.28
CA LEU A 55 21.13 -1.70 -8.84
C LEU A 55 21.13 -1.74 -10.36
N GLY A 56 20.85 -2.89 -10.97
CA GLY A 56 20.78 -3.04 -12.42
C GLY A 56 19.75 -2.10 -13.06
N LEU A 57 18.56 -1.97 -12.48
CA LEU A 57 17.53 -1.06 -12.97
C LEU A 57 17.94 0.42 -12.79
N VAL A 58 18.53 0.78 -11.66
CA VAL A 58 19.07 2.14 -11.44
C VAL A 58 20.13 2.46 -12.48
N LEU A 59 21.09 1.55 -12.71
CA LEU A 59 22.14 1.73 -13.68
C LEU A 59 21.56 1.89 -15.09
N VAL A 60 20.64 1.03 -15.52
CA VAL A 60 20.02 1.13 -16.86
C VAL A 60 19.20 2.42 -17.03
N CYS A 61 18.46 2.83 -15.99
CA CYS A 61 17.60 4.01 -16.08
C CYS A 61 18.34 5.34 -15.94
N TRP A 62 19.45 5.40 -15.18
CA TRP A 62 20.12 6.65 -14.83
C TRP A 62 21.53 6.81 -15.41
N LEU A 63 22.35 5.74 -15.44
CA LEU A 63 23.76 5.87 -15.87
C LEU A 63 23.90 6.26 -17.35
N PRO A 64 23.18 5.66 -18.31
CA PRO A 64 23.22 6.12 -19.70
C PRO A 64 22.79 7.57 -19.86
N LEU A 65 21.82 8.04 -19.06
CA LEU A 65 21.41 9.44 -19.08
C LEU A 65 22.56 10.35 -18.66
N LEU A 66 23.26 10.02 -17.56
CA LEU A 66 24.43 10.75 -17.11
C LEU A 66 25.52 10.78 -18.19
N VAL A 67 25.89 9.62 -18.74
CA VAL A 67 26.95 9.52 -19.75
C VAL A 67 26.60 10.33 -20.99
N LEU A 68 25.39 10.16 -21.53
CA LEU A 68 24.94 10.90 -22.70
C LEU A 68 24.87 12.41 -22.41
N SER A 69 24.31 12.81 -21.28
CA SER A 69 24.26 14.23 -20.89
C SER A 69 25.64 14.85 -20.69
N VAL A 70 26.64 14.12 -20.19
CA VAL A 70 28.03 14.61 -20.07
C VAL A 70 28.66 14.75 -21.45
N THR A 71 28.54 13.73 -22.31
CA THR A 71 29.11 13.75 -23.67
C THR A 71 28.52 14.85 -24.55
N GLN A 72 27.24 15.17 -24.37
CA GLN A 72 26.56 16.26 -25.08
C GLN A 72 26.73 17.64 -24.39
N GLY A 73 27.46 17.71 -23.28
CA GLY A 73 27.66 18.94 -22.50
C GLY A 73 26.43 19.42 -21.73
N LEU A 74 25.32 18.68 -21.74
CA LEU A 74 24.02 19.03 -21.14
C LEU A 74 23.97 18.80 -19.61
N ALA A 75 24.97 18.15 -19.03
CA ALA A 75 25.00 17.80 -17.61
C ALA A 75 25.15 19.02 -16.69
N TYR A 76 25.95 20.02 -17.08
CA TYR A 76 26.25 21.22 -16.29
C TYR A 76 26.18 22.52 -17.10
N ASN A 77 25.59 22.49 -18.30
CA ASN A 77 25.53 23.65 -19.18
C ASN A 77 24.81 24.83 -18.51
N ARG A 78 25.49 25.95 -18.33
CA ARG A 78 24.91 27.17 -17.71
C ARG A 78 23.89 27.87 -18.61
N SER A 79 23.89 27.57 -19.91
CA SER A 79 22.91 28.11 -20.87
C SER A 79 21.57 27.37 -20.83
N LEU A 80 21.49 26.20 -20.19
CA LEU A 80 20.24 25.49 -19.96
C LEU A 80 19.63 25.94 -18.64
N GLN A 81 18.33 26.20 -18.62
CA GLN A 81 17.62 26.47 -17.37
C GLN A 81 17.58 25.23 -16.47
N ILE A 82 17.46 24.03 -17.06
CA ILE A 82 17.46 22.75 -16.31
C ILE A 82 18.51 21.79 -16.87
N PRO A 83 19.76 21.81 -16.34
CA PRO A 83 20.76 20.78 -16.60
C PRO A 83 20.40 19.44 -15.95
N PHE A 84 20.86 18.32 -16.52
CA PHE A 84 20.52 16.96 -16.03
C PHE A 84 20.81 16.74 -14.54
N LEU A 85 21.98 17.17 -14.05
CA LEU A 85 22.36 16.97 -12.64
C LEU A 85 21.54 17.81 -11.66
N ARG A 86 20.88 18.86 -12.16
CA ARG A 86 20.04 19.77 -11.38
C ARG A 86 18.55 19.49 -11.56
N ASP A 87 18.19 18.52 -12.40
CA ASP A 87 16.82 18.06 -12.56
C ASP A 87 16.42 17.20 -11.36
N PHE A 88 15.77 17.81 -10.35
CA PHE A 88 15.36 17.12 -9.14
C PHE A 88 14.42 15.95 -9.47
N ALA A 89 13.42 16.18 -10.33
CA ALA A 89 12.42 15.17 -10.67
C ALA A 89 13.04 13.88 -11.24
N VAL A 90 13.97 14.01 -12.18
CA VAL A 90 14.61 12.85 -12.84
C VAL A 90 15.53 12.11 -11.87
N ASN A 91 16.35 12.86 -11.12
CA ASN A 91 17.30 12.26 -10.19
C ASN A 91 16.58 11.52 -9.05
N VAL A 92 15.61 12.14 -8.38
CA VAL A 92 14.90 11.45 -7.28
C VAL A 92 14.04 10.29 -7.78
N ARG A 93 13.50 10.37 -9.01
CA ARG A 93 12.71 9.28 -9.60
C ARG A 93 13.53 8.02 -9.77
N PHE A 94 14.73 8.11 -10.35
CA PHE A 94 15.55 6.94 -10.64
C PHE A 94 16.49 6.53 -9.50
N LEU A 95 16.97 7.47 -8.69
CA LEU A 95 17.92 7.19 -7.60
C LEU A 95 17.24 6.89 -6.25
N ILE A 96 15.98 7.29 -6.06
CA ILE A 96 15.26 7.10 -4.79
C ILE A 96 13.97 6.32 -4.99
N SER A 97 13.04 6.83 -5.80
CA SER A 97 11.70 6.23 -5.96
C SER A 97 11.78 4.82 -6.56
N LEU A 98 12.51 4.65 -7.67
CA LEU A 98 12.68 3.36 -8.33
C LEU A 98 13.27 2.29 -7.39
N PRO A 99 14.38 2.53 -6.67
CA PRO A 99 14.90 1.59 -5.68
C PRO A 99 13.88 1.19 -4.62
N ILE A 100 13.15 2.16 -4.07
CA ILE A 100 12.16 1.90 -3.03
C ILE A 100 11.04 1.01 -3.57
N LEU A 101 10.55 1.28 -4.78
CA LEU A 101 9.51 0.46 -5.42
C LEU A 101 9.96 -0.98 -5.66
N VAL A 102 11.25 -1.24 -5.95
CA VAL A 102 11.76 -2.61 -6.14
C VAL A 102 12.02 -3.28 -4.79
N LEU A 103 12.65 -2.59 -3.84
CA LEU A 103 12.95 -3.13 -2.51
C LEU A 103 11.67 -3.45 -1.71
N ALA A 104 10.61 -2.66 -1.88
CA ALA A 104 9.33 -2.86 -1.21
C ALA A 104 8.69 -4.22 -1.57
N GLU A 105 9.04 -4.82 -2.71
CA GLU A 105 8.50 -6.11 -3.15
C GLU A 105 8.68 -7.22 -2.11
N LEU A 106 9.88 -7.33 -1.53
CA LEU A 106 10.21 -8.44 -0.62
C LEU A 106 9.48 -8.30 0.73
N GLY A 107 9.41 -7.08 1.26
CA GLY A 107 8.73 -6.80 2.52
C GLY A 107 7.21 -6.99 2.42
N ILE A 108 6.62 -6.50 1.33
CA ILE A 108 5.18 -6.56 1.09
C ILE A 108 4.74 -7.99 0.82
N ASP A 109 5.48 -8.76 0.02
CA ASP A 109 5.11 -10.14 -0.32
C ASP A 109 5.00 -11.02 0.92
N ARG A 110 6.02 -10.98 1.78
CA ARG A 110 6.05 -11.73 3.04
C ARG A 110 4.87 -11.36 3.94
N ARG A 111 4.52 -10.07 4.01
CA ARG A 111 3.40 -9.62 4.84
C ARG A 111 2.05 -10.03 4.27
N LEU A 112 1.82 -9.86 2.97
CA LEU A 112 0.57 -10.27 2.33
C LEU A 112 0.33 -11.78 2.50
N ARG A 113 1.39 -12.59 2.37
CA ARG A 113 1.33 -14.03 2.66
C ARG A 113 0.95 -14.30 4.12
N ALA A 114 1.59 -13.63 5.08
CA ALA A 114 1.25 -13.78 6.49
C ALA A 114 -0.21 -13.40 6.80
N ILE A 115 -0.76 -12.39 6.13
CA ILE A 115 -2.18 -12.02 6.25
C ILE A 115 -3.08 -13.14 5.71
N VAL A 116 -2.73 -13.72 4.56
CA VAL A 116 -3.49 -14.84 3.97
C VAL A 116 -3.47 -16.08 4.86
N ILE A 117 -2.31 -16.43 5.41
CA ILE A 117 -2.17 -17.54 6.38
C ILE A 117 -3.01 -17.26 7.62
N HIS A 118 -2.97 -16.03 8.15
CA HIS A 118 -3.71 -15.64 9.34
C HIS A 118 -5.22 -15.84 9.21
N PHE A 119 -5.82 -15.71 8.03
CA PHE A 119 -7.25 -16.06 7.83
C PHE A 119 -7.57 -17.51 8.20
N VAL A 120 -6.61 -18.43 8.03
CA VAL A 120 -6.79 -19.86 8.36
C VAL A 120 -6.37 -20.11 9.82
N ASP A 121 -5.19 -19.65 10.20
CA ASP A 121 -4.61 -19.90 11.54
C ASP A 121 -5.46 -19.29 12.67
N SER A 122 -6.11 -18.14 12.43
CA SER A 122 -6.97 -17.49 13.43
C SER A 122 -8.38 -18.08 13.53
N GLY A 123 -8.71 -19.11 12.75
CA GLY A 123 -10.05 -19.72 12.73
C GLY A 123 -11.14 -18.87 12.06
N LEU A 124 -10.78 -17.75 11.41
CA LEU A 124 -11.72 -16.93 10.63
C LEU A 124 -12.35 -17.72 9.48
N VAL A 125 -11.61 -18.68 8.92
CA VAL A 125 -12.08 -19.61 7.89
C VAL A 125 -12.24 -21.00 8.52
N LYS A 126 -13.48 -21.49 8.61
CA LYS A 126 -13.79 -22.86 9.08
C LYS A 126 -13.37 -23.91 8.05
N ALA A 127 -13.17 -25.15 8.52
CA ALA A 127 -12.84 -26.31 7.68
C ALA A 127 -13.82 -26.48 6.49
N ALA A 128 -15.11 -26.23 6.71
CA ALA A 128 -16.15 -26.33 5.67
C ALA A 128 -15.98 -25.30 4.54
N ASP A 129 -15.45 -24.12 4.85
CA ASP A 129 -15.30 -23.00 3.91
C ASP A 129 -13.88 -22.89 3.32
N LEU A 130 -12.95 -23.75 3.76
CA LEU A 130 -11.55 -23.74 3.33
C LEU A 130 -11.41 -23.92 1.81
N LEU A 131 -12.18 -24.82 1.21
CA LEU A 131 -12.15 -25.04 -0.25
C LEU A 131 -12.56 -23.79 -1.04
N SER A 132 -13.55 -23.05 -0.56
CA SER A 132 -14.02 -21.79 -1.16
C SER A 132 -12.97 -20.68 -1.02
N PHE A 133 -12.28 -20.63 0.12
CA PHE A 133 -11.16 -19.73 0.35
C PHE A 133 -9.98 -20.05 -0.58
N GLU A 134 -9.59 -21.32 -0.68
CA GLU A 134 -8.52 -21.74 -1.60
C GLU A 134 -8.87 -21.51 -3.07
N ALA A 135 -10.12 -21.70 -3.47
CA ALA A 135 -10.58 -21.38 -4.83
C ALA A 135 -10.40 -19.88 -5.14
N SER A 136 -10.59 -19.02 -4.14
CA SER A 136 -10.36 -17.58 -4.27
C SER A 136 -8.87 -17.28 -4.45
N LEU A 137 -7.99 -17.90 -3.66
CA LEU A 137 -6.53 -17.80 -3.83
C LEU A 137 -6.07 -18.27 -5.22
N LYS A 138 -6.53 -19.46 -5.67
CA LYS A 138 -6.22 -20.00 -7.01
C LYS A 138 -6.63 -19.04 -8.12
N THR A 139 -7.80 -18.42 -8.01
CA THR A 139 -8.26 -17.45 -9.02
C THR A 139 -7.32 -16.26 -9.11
N VAL A 140 -6.95 -15.68 -7.97
CA VAL A 140 -6.05 -14.50 -7.92
C VAL A 140 -4.67 -14.85 -8.47
N MET A 141 -4.12 -16.01 -8.09
CA MET A 141 -2.84 -16.50 -8.62
C MET A 141 -2.88 -16.75 -10.13
N ARG A 142 -3.97 -17.34 -10.65
CA ARG A 142 -4.15 -17.52 -12.10
C ARG A 142 -4.20 -16.18 -12.82
N LEU A 143 -4.91 -15.19 -12.27
CA LEU A 143 -5.01 -13.86 -12.88
C LEU A 143 -3.66 -13.13 -12.88
N ARG A 144 -2.90 -13.24 -11.78
CA ARG A 144 -1.51 -12.76 -11.66
C ARG A 144 -0.59 -13.39 -12.72
N ASP A 145 -0.75 -14.69 -13.00
CA ASP A 145 0.14 -15.43 -13.90
C ASP A 145 -0.19 -15.26 -15.40
N ARG A 146 -1.31 -14.61 -15.72
CA ARG A 146 -1.66 -14.30 -17.12
C ARG A 146 -0.67 -13.31 -17.72
N VAL A 147 -0.37 -13.52 -19.00
CA VAL A 147 0.53 -12.65 -19.77
C VAL A 147 -0.13 -11.34 -20.15
N LEU A 148 -1.45 -11.38 -20.44
CA LEU A 148 -2.19 -10.25 -20.98
C LEU A 148 -2.13 -8.99 -20.10
N PRO A 149 -2.37 -9.04 -18.77
CA PRO A 149 -2.26 -7.85 -17.94
C PRO A 149 -0.87 -7.22 -18.00
N GLU A 150 0.21 -7.99 -17.88
CA GLU A 150 1.56 -7.40 -17.92
C GLU A 150 1.88 -6.79 -19.30
N LEU A 151 1.43 -7.41 -20.40
CA LEU A 151 1.61 -6.83 -21.73
C LEU A 151 0.81 -5.54 -21.91
N THR A 152 -0.43 -5.46 -21.41
CA THR A 152 -1.24 -4.24 -21.51
C THR A 152 -0.65 -3.12 -20.66
N LEU A 153 -0.15 -3.41 -19.45
CA LEU A 153 0.55 -2.42 -18.63
C LEU A 153 1.84 -1.93 -19.31
N LEU A 154 2.59 -2.81 -19.97
CA LEU A 154 3.79 -2.45 -20.72
C LEU A 154 3.44 -1.56 -21.92
N ALA A 155 2.48 -1.98 -22.74
CA ALA A 155 1.99 -1.20 -23.87
C ALA A 155 1.52 0.19 -23.43
N PHE A 156 0.78 0.27 -22.32
CA PHE A 156 0.30 1.53 -21.77
C PHE A 156 1.42 2.42 -21.24
N ALA A 157 2.45 1.84 -20.60
CA ALA A 157 3.64 2.58 -20.16
C ALA A 157 4.43 3.18 -21.34
N PHE A 158 4.53 2.46 -22.46
CA PHE A 158 5.11 2.98 -23.70
C PHE A 158 4.24 4.04 -24.35
N LEU A 159 2.92 3.83 -24.43
CA LEU A 159 1.98 4.76 -25.04
C LEU A 159 2.01 6.13 -24.33
N GLN A 160 2.05 6.15 -22.99
CA GLN A 160 2.19 7.38 -22.21
C GLN A 160 3.53 8.11 -22.46
N SER A 161 4.54 7.39 -22.92
CA SER A 161 5.89 7.93 -23.14
C SER A 161 6.05 8.56 -24.52
N MET A 162 5.08 8.37 -25.43
CA MET A 162 5.06 9.01 -26.74
C MET A 162 4.78 10.53 -26.65
N PRO A 163 3.75 11.02 -25.91
CA PRO A 163 3.54 12.45 -25.70
C PRO A 163 4.65 13.12 -24.88
N ALA A 164 5.30 12.37 -23.98
CA ALA A 164 6.41 12.87 -23.15
C ALA A 164 7.62 13.34 -23.97
N ARG A 165 7.71 12.96 -25.26
CA ARG A 165 8.68 13.51 -26.22
C ARG A 165 8.46 14.99 -26.54
N HIS A 166 7.35 15.59 -26.11
CA HIS A 166 6.99 17.00 -26.35
C HIS A 166 6.67 17.78 -25.06
N GLY A 167 6.80 17.15 -23.88
CA GLY A 167 6.63 17.82 -22.58
C GLY A 167 6.25 16.86 -21.47
N GLU A 168 7.00 16.83 -20.36
CA GLU A 168 6.39 16.45 -19.09
C GLU A 168 5.32 17.49 -18.77
N VAL A 169 4.14 17.06 -18.29
CA VAL A 169 2.91 17.86 -18.16
C VAL A 169 3.08 19.17 -17.37
N LEU A 170 4.15 19.29 -16.57
CA LEU A 170 4.47 20.48 -15.78
C LEU A 170 5.68 21.26 -16.32
N MET A 171 6.26 20.92 -17.47
CA MET A 171 7.51 21.52 -17.99
C MET A 171 7.34 22.17 -19.38
N ALA A 172 6.18 22.74 -19.67
CA ALA A 172 6.00 23.50 -20.90
C ALA A 172 6.72 24.86 -20.80
N GLY A 173 7.60 25.18 -21.75
CA GLY A 173 8.18 26.53 -21.92
C GLY A 173 9.56 26.79 -21.30
N VAL A 174 10.29 25.77 -20.84
CA VAL A 174 11.63 25.91 -20.22
C VAL A 174 12.69 25.07 -20.95
N SER A 175 13.84 25.67 -21.26
CA SER A 175 14.97 24.95 -21.88
C SER A 175 15.55 23.92 -20.91
N ASN A 176 15.59 22.66 -21.33
CA ASN A 176 15.99 21.53 -20.50
C ASN A 176 16.90 20.57 -21.27
N TRP A 177 17.56 19.66 -20.56
CA TRP A 177 18.48 18.68 -21.15
C TRP A 177 17.82 17.67 -22.11
N HIS A 178 16.48 17.59 -22.18
CA HIS A 178 15.78 16.73 -23.14
C HIS A 178 15.80 17.29 -24.56
N PHE A 179 15.88 18.62 -24.72
CA PHE A 179 15.86 19.29 -26.01
C PHE A 179 17.09 20.16 -26.20
N VAL A 180 17.72 20.05 -27.37
CA VAL A 180 18.84 20.90 -27.76
C VAL A 180 18.34 21.87 -28.83
N GLY A 181 18.54 23.17 -28.60
CA GLY A 181 18.30 24.20 -29.61
C GLY A 181 19.30 24.04 -30.75
N THR A 182 18.80 23.80 -31.96
CA THR A 182 19.60 23.76 -33.19
C THR A 182 19.18 24.91 -34.11
N ALA A 183 20.02 25.25 -35.11
CA ALA A 183 19.75 26.35 -36.05
C ALA A 183 18.44 26.18 -36.85
N THR A 184 17.88 24.97 -36.90
CA THR A 184 16.64 24.62 -37.62
C THR A 184 15.44 24.32 -36.71
N GLY A 185 15.57 24.52 -35.39
CA GLY A 185 14.53 24.25 -34.39
C GLY A 185 15.03 23.46 -33.17
N GLU A 186 14.12 23.09 -32.26
CA GLU A 186 14.45 22.22 -31.12
C GLU A 186 14.45 20.74 -31.54
N THR A 187 15.53 20.03 -31.24
CA THR A 187 15.63 18.57 -31.49
C THR A 187 15.81 17.83 -30.16
N VAL A 188 15.27 16.61 -30.07
CA VAL A 188 15.41 15.79 -28.85
C VAL A 188 16.87 15.33 -28.73
N SER A 189 17.47 15.54 -27.55
CA SER A 189 18.83 15.07 -27.26
C SER A 189 18.92 13.54 -27.27
N LEU A 190 20.12 12.97 -27.37
CA LEU A 190 20.30 11.52 -27.28
C LEU A 190 19.92 11.03 -25.88
N ALA A 191 20.28 11.81 -24.85
CA ALA A 191 19.86 11.57 -23.48
C ALA A 191 18.33 11.63 -23.33
N GLY A 192 17.66 12.62 -23.93
CA GLY A 192 16.20 12.76 -23.94
C GLY A 192 15.51 11.60 -24.66
N THR A 193 16.10 11.10 -25.73
CA THR A 193 15.61 9.92 -26.46
C THR A 193 15.69 8.66 -25.61
N TRP A 194 16.82 8.41 -24.93
CA TRP A 194 16.97 7.30 -23.98
C TRP A 194 15.96 7.41 -22.83
N PHE A 195 15.80 8.61 -22.27
CA PHE A 195 14.85 8.88 -21.21
C PHE A 195 13.41 8.54 -21.61
N ALA A 196 12.98 8.95 -22.80
CA ALA A 196 11.62 8.72 -23.29
C ALA A 196 11.37 7.26 -23.72
N THR A 197 12.39 6.55 -24.21
CA THR A 197 12.24 5.19 -24.77
C THR A 197 12.52 4.08 -23.79
N ILE A 198 13.39 4.30 -22.80
CA ILE A 198 13.85 3.26 -21.88
C ILE A 198 13.54 3.63 -20.44
N SER A 199 14.12 4.73 -19.92
CA SER A 199 14.04 5.05 -18.50
C SER A 199 12.60 5.30 -18.03
N THR A 200 11.83 6.10 -18.77
CA THR A 200 10.44 6.46 -18.42
C THR A 200 9.48 5.27 -18.57
N PRO A 201 9.47 4.50 -19.68
CA PRO A 201 8.65 3.29 -19.78
C PRO A 201 8.93 2.26 -18.69
N ILE A 202 10.19 2.01 -18.33
CA ILE A 202 10.55 1.08 -17.25
C ILE A 202 9.93 1.54 -15.92
N PHE A 203 10.11 2.82 -15.57
CA PHE A 203 9.58 3.36 -14.32
C PHE A 203 8.03 3.35 -14.29
N ARG A 204 7.38 3.78 -15.37
CA ARG A 204 5.91 3.76 -15.48
C ARG A 204 5.37 2.35 -15.42
N PHE A 205 6.00 1.40 -16.11
CA PHE A 205 5.63 -0.01 -16.04
C PHE A 205 5.67 -0.52 -14.60
N LEU A 206 6.71 -0.16 -13.82
CA LEU A 206 6.80 -0.53 -12.41
C LEU A 206 5.66 0.07 -11.57
N LEU A 207 5.30 1.34 -11.79
CA LEU A 207 4.15 1.97 -11.12
C LEU A 207 2.83 1.28 -11.46
N TRP A 208 2.58 1.05 -12.75
CA TRP A 208 1.39 0.35 -13.23
C TRP A 208 1.30 -1.08 -12.68
N ARG A 209 2.44 -1.76 -12.56
CA ARG A 209 2.53 -3.09 -11.95
C ARG A 209 2.21 -3.06 -10.46
N TRP A 210 2.59 -2.01 -9.73
CA TRP A 210 2.18 -1.82 -8.33
C TRP A 210 0.67 -1.57 -8.20
N LEU A 211 0.09 -0.74 -9.06
CA LEU A 211 -1.37 -0.53 -9.10
C LEU A 211 -2.11 -1.84 -9.42
N TRP A 212 -1.60 -2.64 -10.36
CA TRP A 212 -2.13 -3.96 -10.66
C TRP A 212 -2.06 -4.91 -9.46
N ARG A 213 -0.98 -4.89 -8.68
CA ARG A 213 -0.86 -5.68 -7.45
C ARG A 213 -1.85 -5.23 -6.37
N ILE A 214 -2.05 -3.92 -6.22
CA ILE A 214 -3.09 -3.38 -5.33
C ILE A 214 -4.48 -3.84 -5.81
N PHE A 215 -4.74 -3.81 -7.11
CA PHE A 215 -5.97 -4.35 -7.69
C PHE A 215 -6.15 -5.85 -7.40
N LEU A 216 -5.11 -6.68 -7.57
CA LEU A 216 -5.17 -8.11 -7.24
C LEU A 216 -5.45 -8.34 -5.75
N TRP A 217 -4.88 -7.51 -4.87
CA TRP A 217 -5.13 -7.54 -3.44
C TRP A 217 -6.58 -7.16 -3.10
N THR A 218 -7.07 -6.07 -3.68
CA THR A 218 -8.49 -5.64 -3.62
C THR A 218 -9.42 -6.74 -4.10
N PHE A 219 -9.12 -7.36 -5.23
CA PHE A 219 -9.90 -8.45 -5.81
C PHE A 219 -9.90 -9.69 -4.93
N PHE A 220 -8.75 -10.03 -4.32
CA PHE A 220 -8.66 -11.09 -3.32
C PHE A 220 -9.57 -10.81 -2.12
N LEU A 221 -9.48 -9.62 -1.51
CA LEU A 221 -10.33 -9.24 -0.38
C LEU A 221 -11.81 -9.26 -0.77
N TRP A 222 -12.16 -8.81 -1.97
CA TRP A 222 -13.53 -8.92 -2.48
C TRP A 222 -14.03 -10.35 -2.64
N ARG A 223 -13.17 -11.29 -3.05
CA ARG A 223 -13.54 -12.71 -3.08
C ARG A 223 -13.73 -13.26 -1.66
N VAL A 224 -12.80 -12.95 -0.75
CA VAL A 224 -12.86 -13.38 0.65
C VAL A 224 -14.06 -12.78 1.38
N SER A 225 -14.48 -11.56 1.02
CA SER A 225 -15.69 -10.96 1.58
C SER A 225 -16.97 -11.70 1.18
N ARG A 226 -16.92 -12.62 0.21
CA ARG A 226 -18.04 -13.50 -0.16
C ARG A 226 -17.98 -14.90 0.47
N VAL A 227 -16.85 -15.29 1.05
CA VAL A 227 -16.72 -16.55 1.80
C VAL A 227 -17.37 -16.39 3.17
N LYS A 228 -17.92 -17.44 3.77
CA LYS A 228 -18.43 -17.37 5.14
C LYS A 228 -17.23 -17.25 6.10
N LEU A 229 -17.13 -16.10 6.75
CA LEU A 229 -16.08 -15.81 7.74
C LEU A 229 -16.71 -15.83 9.13
N GLU A 230 -16.00 -16.41 10.08
CA GLU A 230 -16.38 -16.40 11.49
C GLU A 230 -15.90 -15.11 12.13
N LEU A 231 -16.80 -14.14 12.21
CA LEU A 231 -16.54 -12.83 12.76
C LEU A 231 -17.22 -12.70 14.12
N VAL A 232 -16.45 -12.44 15.17
CA VAL A 232 -16.96 -12.36 16.54
C VAL A 232 -17.03 -10.89 16.97
N PRO A 233 -18.20 -10.33 17.29
CA PRO A 233 -18.35 -8.90 17.60
C PRO A 233 -17.64 -8.48 18.90
N THR A 234 -17.40 -9.39 19.84
CA THR A 234 -16.67 -9.17 21.10
C THR A 234 -15.15 -9.28 20.96
N HIS A 235 -14.63 -9.45 19.75
CA HIS A 235 -13.19 -9.57 19.55
C HIS A 235 -12.44 -8.28 19.97
N PRO A 236 -11.33 -8.37 20.71
CA PRO A 236 -10.65 -7.21 21.33
C PRO A 236 -10.04 -6.20 20.33
N ASP A 237 -9.93 -6.56 19.06
CA ASP A 237 -9.42 -5.67 18.00
C ASP A 237 -10.45 -4.62 17.50
N GLN A 238 -11.65 -4.61 18.08
CA GLN A 238 -12.77 -3.76 17.66
C GLN A 238 -13.11 -3.87 16.17
N SER A 239 -12.72 -4.96 15.50
CA SER A 239 -12.89 -5.18 14.05
C SER A 239 -13.34 -6.60 13.76
N ALA A 240 -13.97 -7.26 14.74
CA ALA A 240 -14.43 -8.64 14.70
C ALA A 240 -13.40 -9.66 14.20
N GLY A 241 -12.12 -9.45 14.57
CA GLY A 241 -11.01 -10.31 14.17
C GLY A 241 -10.31 -9.90 12.87
N LEU A 242 -10.76 -8.84 12.18
CA LEU A 242 -10.17 -8.35 10.92
C LEU A 242 -9.16 -7.20 11.09
N GLY A 243 -8.81 -6.81 12.32
CA GLY A 243 -7.91 -5.70 12.60
C GLY A 243 -6.50 -5.87 12.03
N PHE A 244 -6.04 -7.12 11.86
CA PHE A 244 -4.76 -7.45 11.23
C PHE A 244 -4.65 -7.00 9.77
N LEU A 245 -5.79 -6.82 9.06
CA LEU A 245 -5.81 -6.31 7.69
C LEU A 245 -5.29 -4.87 7.62
N SER A 246 -5.68 -4.02 8.58
CA SER A 246 -5.21 -2.64 8.65
C SER A 246 -3.70 -2.58 8.86
N GLU A 247 -3.18 -3.44 9.74
CA GLU A 247 -1.75 -3.55 10.02
C GLU A 247 -0.97 -4.06 8.80
N GLY A 248 -1.57 -4.96 8.03
CA GLY A 248 -1.06 -5.38 6.73
C GLY A 248 -0.90 -4.22 5.75
N GLN A 249 -1.94 -3.39 5.64
CA GLN A 249 -1.97 -2.27 4.71
C GLN A 249 -0.93 -1.19 5.03
N ARG A 250 -0.61 -1.00 6.33
CA ARG A 250 0.46 -0.10 6.78
C ARG A 250 1.81 -0.41 6.13
N ARG A 251 2.09 -1.68 5.79
CA ARG A 251 3.35 -2.09 5.15
C ARG A 251 3.46 -1.70 3.68
N LEU A 252 2.40 -1.18 3.08
CA LEU A 252 2.42 -0.60 1.73
C LEU A 252 2.89 0.87 1.72
N ALA A 253 3.16 1.45 2.89
CA ALA A 253 3.68 2.82 3.04
C ALA A 253 4.91 3.15 2.15
N PRO A 254 5.88 2.25 1.92
CA PRO A 254 7.00 2.56 1.02
C PRO A 254 6.58 2.90 -0.41
N ILE A 255 5.46 2.35 -0.91
CA ILE A 255 4.93 2.69 -2.24
C ILE A 255 4.43 4.14 -2.27
N VAL A 256 3.72 4.55 -1.20
CA VAL A 256 3.26 5.94 -1.03
C VAL A 256 4.46 6.87 -0.89
N PHE A 257 5.46 6.50 -0.11
CA PHE A 257 6.67 7.29 -0.01
C PHE A 257 7.36 7.46 -1.37
N ALA A 258 7.49 6.38 -2.15
CA ALA A 258 8.10 6.43 -3.48
C ALA A 258 7.34 7.34 -4.45
N GLY A 259 6.00 7.35 -4.41
CA GLY A 259 5.21 8.30 -5.20
C GLY A 259 5.34 9.74 -4.70
N GLY A 260 5.39 9.95 -3.38
CA GLY A 260 5.61 11.26 -2.78
C GLY A 260 6.95 11.87 -3.18
N VAL A 261 8.01 11.05 -3.28
CA VAL A 261 9.32 11.46 -3.81
C VAL A 261 9.23 11.97 -5.25
N VAL A 262 8.43 11.32 -6.09
CA VAL A 262 8.23 11.75 -7.49
C VAL A 262 7.48 13.07 -7.58
N ILE A 263 6.48 13.28 -6.71
CA ILE A 263 5.78 14.57 -6.63
C ILE A 263 6.70 15.65 -6.08
N ALA A 264 7.47 15.36 -5.02
CA ALA A 264 8.43 16.28 -4.44
C ALA A 264 9.46 16.79 -5.46
N GLY A 265 10.04 15.89 -6.26
CA GLY A 265 10.98 16.28 -7.32
C GLY A 265 10.34 17.16 -8.40
N GLN A 266 9.09 16.88 -8.79
CA GLN A 266 8.35 17.72 -9.74
C GLN A 266 8.04 19.11 -9.18
N VAL A 267 7.60 19.18 -7.92
CA VAL A 267 7.32 20.45 -7.23
C VAL A 267 8.62 21.24 -7.06
N ALA A 268 9.73 20.60 -6.69
CA ALA A 268 11.04 21.25 -6.59
C ALA A 268 11.50 21.85 -7.93
N ASN A 269 11.32 21.13 -9.03
CA ASN A 269 11.63 21.65 -10.36
C ASN A 269 10.74 22.84 -10.73
N ALA A 270 9.43 22.75 -10.50
CA ALA A 270 8.49 23.83 -10.82
C ALA A 270 8.80 25.11 -10.03
N ILE A 271 9.14 24.98 -8.75
CA ILE A 271 9.50 26.12 -7.91
C ILE A 271 10.84 26.73 -8.33
N THR A 272 11.87 25.90 -8.51
CA THR A 272 13.24 26.37 -8.77
C THR A 272 13.40 26.97 -10.17
N TYR A 273 12.73 26.40 -11.17
CA TYR A 273 12.98 26.72 -12.59
C TYR A 273 11.84 27.45 -13.28
N GLN A 274 10.61 27.35 -12.77
CA GLN A 274 9.42 27.95 -13.41
C GLN A 274 8.83 29.09 -12.58
N GLY A 275 9.45 29.44 -11.44
CA GLY A 275 8.94 30.47 -10.53
C GLY A 275 7.59 30.13 -9.90
N ALA A 276 7.22 28.83 -9.87
CA ALA A 276 5.96 28.41 -9.26
C ALA A 276 5.98 28.63 -7.75
N THR A 277 4.83 28.96 -7.17
CA THR A 277 4.69 29.11 -5.72
C THR A 277 4.18 27.82 -5.08
N LEU A 278 4.55 27.59 -3.82
CA LEU A 278 4.06 26.45 -3.04
C LEU A 278 2.53 26.45 -2.94
N SER A 279 1.91 27.63 -2.84
CA SER A 279 0.46 27.80 -2.80
C SER A 279 -0.24 27.41 -4.11
N GLY A 280 0.41 27.64 -5.26
CA GLY A 280 -0.09 27.20 -6.57
C GLY A 280 -0.07 25.68 -6.74
N LEU A 281 0.89 25.00 -6.12
CA LEU A 281 1.07 23.54 -6.24
C LEU A 281 0.41 22.74 -5.12
N LYS A 282 -0.26 23.40 -4.16
CA LYS A 282 -0.93 22.74 -3.03
C LYS A 282 -1.91 21.65 -3.45
N PHE A 283 -2.66 21.88 -4.54
CA PHE A 283 -3.65 20.92 -5.03
C PHE A 283 -2.98 19.67 -5.59
N VAL A 284 -1.81 19.77 -6.22
CA VAL A 284 -1.05 18.62 -6.70
C VAL A 284 -0.57 17.76 -5.53
N MET A 285 -0.03 18.40 -4.48
CA MET A 285 0.46 17.70 -3.29
C MET A 285 -0.68 17.04 -2.49
N ILE A 286 -1.77 17.77 -2.26
CA ILE A 286 -2.93 17.26 -1.50
C ILE A 286 -3.65 16.17 -2.29
N SER A 287 -3.90 16.37 -3.59
CA SER A 287 -4.57 15.36 -4.43
C SER A 287 -3.75 14.07 -4.50
N TYR A 288 -2.42 14.17 -4.59
CA TYR A 288 -1.55 13.02 -4.48
C TYR A 288 -1.73 12.29 -3.14
N GLY A 289 -1.63 12.99 -2.01
CA GLY A 289 -1.76 12.40 -0.69
C GLY A 289 -3.11 11.70 -0.49
N VAL A 290 -4.20 12.36 -0.91
CA VAL A 290 -5.56 11.81 -0.85
C VAL A 290 -5.69 10.58 -1.76
N MET A 291 -5.25 10.66 -3.01
CA MET A 291 -5.37 9.56 -3.97
C MET A 291 -4.51 8.35 -3.57
N ALA A 292 -3.30 8.58 -3.07
CA ALA A 292 -2.44 7.52 -2.55
C ALA A 292 -3.09 6.84 -1.33
N MET A 293 -3.63 7.61 -0.39
CA MET A 293 -4.35 7.08 0.77
C MET A 293 -5.59 6.29 0.36
N LEU A 294 -6.42 6.84 -0.54
CA LEU A 294 -7.62 6.15 -1.05
C LEU A 294 -7.25 4.84 -1.77
N SER A 295 -6.20 4.84 -2.60
CA SER A 295 -5.76 3.63 -3.32
C SER A 295 -5.37 2.49 -2.39
N LEU A 296 -4.78 2.82 -1.23
CA LEU A 296 -4.41 1.83 -0.23
C LEU A 296 -5.50 1.55 0.79
N VAL A 297 -6.45 2.45 1.03
CA VAL A 297 -7.57 2.16 1.95
C VAL A 297 -8.70 1.42 1.25
N ALA A 298 -8.88 1.62 -0.06
CA ALA A 298 -9.93 0.99 -0.87
C ALA A 298 -10.04 -0.55 -0.72
N PRO A 299 -8.94 -1.33 -0.69
CA PRO A 299 -9.03 -2.78 -0.47
C PRO A 299 -9.74 -3.15 0.84
N LEU A 300 -9.54 -2.35 1.89
CA LEU A 300 -10.09 -2.60 3.23
C LEU A 300 -11.59 -2.24 3.30
N LEU A 301 -12.03 -1.25 2.53
CA LEU A 301 -13.44 -0.83 2.48
C LEU A 301 -14.38 -1.94 2.00
N ILE A 302 -13.86 -2.93 1.27
CA ILE A 302 -14.64 -4.07 0.79
C ILE A 302 -15.18 -4.95 1.93
N MET A 303 -14.52 -4.94 3.08
CA MET A 303 -14.96 -5.69 4.27
C MET A 303 -15.98 -4.93 5.12
N SER A 304 -16.16 -3.63 4.88
CA SER A 304 -17.04 -2.79 5.69
C SER A 304 -18.49 -3.29 5.74
N PRO A 305 -19.14 -3.72 4.63
CA PRO A 305 -20.52 -4.22 4.70
C PRO A 305 -20.70 -5.42 5.66
N LYS A 306 -19.70 -6.31 5.73
CA LYS A 306 -19.70 -7.43 6.68
C LYS A 306 -19.59 -6.93 8.12
N LEU A 307 -18.66 -6.02 8.38
CA LEU A 307 -18.48 -5.46 9.72
C LEU A 307 -19.72 -4.69 10.19
N PHE A 308 -20.38 -3.94 9.31
CA PHE A 308 -21.65 -3.29 9.62
C PHE A 308 -22.74 -4.31 10.01
N LYS A 309 -22.86 -5.42 9.26
CA LYS A 309 -23.83 -6.48 9.58
C LYS A 309 -23.51 -7.13 10.93
N VAL A 310 -22.25 -7.46 11.18
CA VAL A 310 -21.80 -8.07 12.44
C VAL A 310 -21.98 -7.13 13.62
N LYS A 311 -21.66 -5.83 13.47
CA LYS A 311 -21.89 -4.83 14.51
C LYS A 311 -23.37 -4.68 14.83
N ARG A 312 -24.23 -4.56 13.81
CA ARG A 312 -25.68 -4.41 14.02
C ARG A 312 -26.26 -5.63 14.73
N GLN A 313 -25.91 -6.83 14.28
CA GLN A 313 -26.37 -8.07 14.89
C GLN A 313 -25.83 -8.20 16.32
N GLY A 314 -24.53 -7.90 16.52
CA GLY A 314 -23.89 -7.95 17.83
C GLY A 314 -24.54 -7.01 18.85
N ILE A 315 -24.90 -5.78 18.46
CA ILE A 315 -25.59 -4.84 19.36
C ILE A 315 -26.95 -5.40 19.81
N LEU A 316 -27.69 -6.06 18.92
CA LEU A 316 -28.99 -6.66 19.24
C LEU A 316 -28.82 -7.88 20.15
N ASP A 317 -27.97 -8.83 19.78
CA ASP A 317 -27.79 -10.10 20.49
C ASP A 317 -27.16 -9.89 21.87
N TYR A 318 -26.08 -9.11 21.94
CA TYR A 318 -25.42 -8.80 23.20
C TYR A 318 -26.21 -7.80 24.04
N GLY A 319 -27.02 -6.94 23.41
CA GLY A 319 -27.96 -6.06 24.12
C GLY A 319 -29.06 -6.86 24.81
N ALA A 320 -29.63 -7.86 24.14
CA ALA A 320 -30.61 -8.77 24.74
C ALA A 320 -30.00 -9.58 25.89
N LEU A 321 -28.78 -10.11 25.71
CA LEU A 321 -28.04 -10.80 26.77
C LEU A 321 -27.76 -9.89 27.97
N ALA A 322 -27.28 -8.67 27.72
CA ALA A 322 -27.03 -7.68 28.76
C ALA A 322 -28.29 -7.32 29.53
N ASN A 323 -29.41 -7.15 28.83
CA ASN A 323 -30.69 -6.86 29.46
C ASN A 323 -31.18 -8.02 30.33
N ALA A 324 -31.14 -9.26 29.82
CA ALA A 324 -31.56 -10.44 30.58
C ALA A 324 -30.73 -10.65 31.86
N TYR A 325 -29.40 -10.48 31.76
CA TYR A 325 -28.51 -10.60 32.91
C TYR A 325 -28.74 -9.46 33.92
N THR A 326 -28.85 -8.22 33.45
CA THR A 326 -29.04 -7.05 34.34
C THR A 326 -30.39 -7.12 35.06
N GLN A 327 -31.47 -7.54 34.39
CA GLN A 327 -32.77 -7.77 35.02
C GLN A 327 -32.70 -8.86 36.09
N SER A 328 -32.02 -9.98 35.80
CA SER A 328 -31.84 -11.07 36.77
C SER A 328 -31.00 -10.64 37.99
N PHE A 329 -29.96 -9.84 37.74
CA PHE A 329 -29.13 -9.26 38.79
C PHE A 329 -29.92 -8.30 39.68
N ASP A 330 -30.70 -7.41 39.07
CA ASP A 330 -31.53 -6.42 39.76
C ASP A 330 -32.63 -7.10 40.60
N ASP A 331 -33.28 -8.13 40.07
CA ASP A 331 -34.23 -8.96 40.80
C ASP A 331 -33.59 -9.63 42.04
N LYS A 332 -32.40 -10.21 41.89
CA LYS A 332 -31.70 -10.94 42.95
C LYS A 332 -31.17 -9.99 44.04
N TRP A 333 -30.44 -8.96 43.64
CA TRP A 333 -29.60 -8.15 44.54
C TRP A 333 -30.20 -6.79 44.92
N VAL A 334 -31.03 -6.18 44.07
CA VAL A 334 -31.63 -4.85 44.33
C VAL A 334 -33.02 -4.99 44.92
N HIS A 335 -33.86 -5.84 44.33
CA HIS A 335 -35.21 -6.13 44.81
C HIS A 335 -35.27 -7.20 45.91
N GLY A 336 -34.11 -7.68 46.37
CA GLY A 336 -33.99 -8.49 47.60
C GLY A 336 -34.55 -9.91 47.50
N LYS A 337 -34.65 -10.51 46.29
CA LYS A 337 -35.11 -11.90 46.12
C LYS A 337 -34.06 -12.95 46.55
N GLN A 338 -32.90 -12.54 47.04
CA GLN A 338 -31.85 -13.47 47.42
C GLN A 338 -32.08 -14.16 48.78
N GLN A 339 -31.66 -15.42 48.89
CA GLN A 339 -31.73 -16.20 50.13
C GLN A 339 -30.33 -16.59 50.59
N GLY A 340 -29.76 -15.82 51.52
CA GLY A 340 -28.60 -16.23 52.32
C GLY A 340 -27.20 -16.08 51.69
N GLU A 341 -27.05 -15.48 50.51
CA GLU A 341 -25.75 -15.25 49.89
C GLU A 341 -25.21 -13.83 50.23
N PRO A 342 -23.95 -13.63 50.63
CA PRO A 342 -23.42 -12.28 50.83
C PRO A 342 -23.12 -11.59 49.48
N LEU A 343 -23.50 -10.31 49.35
CA LEU A 343 -23.20 -9.52 48.14
C LEU A 343 -21.68 -9.37 47.92
N LEU A 344 -20.95 -9.07 49.01
CA LEU A 344 -19.50 -8.95 49.00
C LEU A 344 -18.86 -10.33 48.83
N GLY A 345 -18.07 -10.48 47.77
CA GLY A 345 -17.43 -11.75 47.40
C GLY A 345 -18.21 -12.58 46.38
N SER A 346 -19.40 -12.16 45.97
CA SER A 346 -20.17 -12.84 44.90
C SER A 346 -19.50 -12.66 43.53
N SER A 347 -19.54 -13.71 42.70
CA SER A 347 -19.07 -13.66 41.30
C SER A 347 -19.99 -12.85 40.38
N ASP A 348 -21.22 -12.58 40.82
CA ASP A 348 -22.24 -11.91 40.03
C ASP A 348 -21.88 -10.46 39.71
N LEU A 349 -21.23 -9.76 40.66
CA LEU A 349 -20.81 -8.37 40.51
C LEU A 349 -19.65 -8.24 39.51
N GLN A 350 -18.70 -9.17 39.56
CA GLN A 350 -17.61 -9.26 38.58
C GLN A 350 -18.17 -9.63 37.19
N SER A 351 -19.08 -10.59 37.12
CA SER A 351 -19.70 -11.01 35.86
C SER A 351 -20.53 -9.88 35.21
N LEU A 352 -21.20 -9.04 36.01
CA LEU A 352 -21.87 -7.82 35.52
C LEU A 352 -20.86 -6.84 34.89
N ALA A 353 -19.72 -6.64 35.53
CA ALA A 353 -18.65 -5.79 35.00
C ALA A 353 -18.05 -6.38 33.71
N ASP A 354 -17.80 -7.69 33.66
CA ASP A 354 -17.25 -8.38 32.49
C ASP A 354 -18.23 -8.36 31.30
N LEU A 355 -19.54 -8.46 31.56
CA LEU A 355 -20.58 -8.30 30.57
C LEU A 355 -20.62 -6.88 30.01
N SER A 356 -20.54 -5.86 30.88
CA SER A 356 -20.46 -4.46 30.47
C SER A 356 -19.23 -4.19 29.60
N ASN A 357 -18.06 -4.72 29.99
CA ASN A 357 -16.82 -4.64 29.22
C ASN A 357 -16.97 -5.32 27.84
N SER A 358 -17.56 -6.51 27.79
CA SER A 358 -17.81 -7.25 26.55
C SER A 358 -18.75 -6.48 25.62
N PHE A 359 -19.85 -5.91 26.16
CA PHE A 359 -20.79 -5.10 25.40
C PHE A 359 -20.17 -3.79 24.89
N ALA A 360 -19.29 -3.16 25.68
CA ALA A 360 -18.57 -1.97 25.27
C ALA A 360 -17.70 -2.23 24.02
N ILE A 361 -17.04 -3.39 23.93
CA ILE A 361 -16.29 -3.79 22.72
C ILE A 361 -17.19 -3.87 21.49
N VAL A 362 -18.39 -4.47 21.63
CA VAL A 362 -19.36 -4.58 20.54
C VAL A 362 -19.87 -3.20 20.10
N ARG A 363 -20.16 -2.31 21.06
CA ARG A 363 -20.59 -0.93 20.80
C ARG A 363 -19.51 -0.13 20.07
N ASP A 364 -18.26 -0.26 20.52
CA ASP A 364 -17.11 0.49 20.01
C ASP A 364 -16.48 -0.16 18.77
N MET A 365 -17.03 -1.30 18.31
CA MET A 365 -16.62 -1.97 17.08
C MET A 365 -16.65 -1.01 15.89
N ARG A 366 -15.57 -1.01 15.10
CA ARG A 366 -15.38 -0.15 13.95
C ARG A 366 -16.07 -0.77 12.74
N PRO A 367 -16.85 0.03 11.97
CA PRO A 367 -17.52 -0.47 10.78
C PRO A 367 -16.59 -0.63 9.57
N VAL A 368 -15.35 -0.18 9.68
CA VAL A 368 -14.32 -0.23 8.64
C VAL A 368 -13.05 -0.82 9.27
N PRO A 369 -12.36 -1.79 8.64
CA PRO A 369 -11.16 -2.41 9.24
C PRO A 369 -9.93 -1.53 9.00
N VAL A 370 -10.00 -0.27 9.44
CA VAL A 370 -8.95 0.73 9.29
C VAL A 370 -8.70 1.40 10.63
N ASN A 371 -7.43 1.38 11.06
CA ASN A 371 -7.00 2.00 12.30
C ASN A 371 -6.41 3.38 12.03
N LYS A 372 -6.58 4.30 13.00
CA LYS A 372 -5.99 5.66 12.94
C LYS A 372 -4.49 5.64 12.70
N ASN A 373 -3.77 4.73 13.35
CA ASN A 373 -2.32 4.58 13.20
C ASN A 373 -1.91 4.23 11.75
N THR A 374 -2.73 3.47 11.04
CA THR A 374 -2.49 3.14 9.62
C THR A 374 -2.69 4.38 8.75
N LEU A 375 -3.76 5.15 8.97
CA LEU A 375 -4.00 6.40 8.24
C LEU A 375 -2.89 7.41 8.47
N ILE A 376 -2.45 7.59 9.71
CA ILE A 376 -1.33 8.48 10.07
C ILE A 376 -0.05 8.01 9.39
N ALA A 377 0.28 6.71 9.45
CA ALA A 377 1.48 6.19 8.80
C ALA A 377 1.48 6.40 7.28
N LEU A 378 0.34 6.22 6.61
CA LEU A 378 0.21 6.47 5.16
C LEU A 378 0.29 7.96 4.82
N ALA A 379 -0.35 8.81 5.62
CA ALA A 379 -0.28 10.26 5.45
C ALA A 379 1.15 10.78 5.65
N LEU A 380 1.86 10.30 6.68
CA LEU A 380 3.27 10.61 6.91
C LEU A 380 4.14 10.12 5.76
N ALA A 381 3.90 8.90 5.24
CA ALA A 381 4.65 8.40 4.09
C ALA A 381 4.44 9.27 2.83
N ALA A 382 3.24 9.82 2.62
CA ALA A 382 2.96 10.72 1.51
C ALA A 382 3.59 12.11 1.69
N ALA A 383 3.58 12.63 2.92
CA ALA A 383 4.02 13.99 3.24
C ALA A 383 5.53 14.11 3.45
N LEU A 384 6.18 13.08 4.00
CA LEU A 384 7.60 13.12 4.36
C LEU A 384 8.53 13.50 3.19
N PRO A 385 8.34 13.00 1.95
CA PRO A 385 9.15 13.43 0.80
C PRO A 385 9.01 14.91 0.43
N LEU A 386 7.93 15.58 0.83
CA LEU A 386 7.70 16.99 0.52
C LEU A 386 8.46 17.91 1.49
N VAL A 387 8.92 17.42 2.64
CA VAL A 387 9.61 18.22 3.66
C VAL A 387 10.82 18.98 3.09
N PRO A 388 11.76 18.36 2.32
CA PRO A 388 12.87 19.09 1.72
C PRO A 388 12.44 20.20 0.75
N VAL A 389 11.30 20.02 0.06
CA VAL A 389 10.76 21.02 -0.88
C VAL A 389 10.24 22.25 -0.14
N ILE A 390 9.66 22.06 1.05
CA ILE A 390 9.24 23.17 1.91
C ILE A 390 10.48 23.95 2.37
N PHE A 391 11.53 23.26 2.83
CA PHE A 391 12.81 23.90 3.19
C PHE A 391 13.51 24.64 2.03
N LEU A 392 13.24 24.26 0.78
CA LEU A 392 13.78 24.95 -0.40
C LEU A 392 13.16 26.35 -0.58
N VAL A 393 11.94 26.59 -0.08
CA VAL A 393 11.20 27.85 -0.25
C VAL A 393 11.16 28.69 1.00
N THR A 394 10.97 28.06 2.17
CA THR A 394 10.82 28.77 3.44
C THR A 394 12.11 28.65 4.27
N PRO A 395 12.66 29.77 4.78
CA PRO A 395 13.75 29.75 5.74
C PRO A 395 13.43 28.83 6.93
N ALA A 396 14.44 28.09 7.41
CA ALA A 396 14.25 27.04 8.42
C ALA A 396 13.72 27.59 9.77
N ASP A 397 14.04 28.84 10.08
CA ASP A 397 13.61 29.55 11.28
C ASP A 397 12.11 29.89 11.27
N GLU A 398 11.52 30.20 10.11
CA GLU A 398 10.07 30.42 9.97
C GLU A 398 9.28 29.12 10.17
N LEU A 399 9.81 27.99 9.67
CA LEU A 399 9.21 26.66 9.82
C LEU A 399 9.21 26.18 11.27
N VAL A 400 10.32 26.31 11.98
CA VAL A 400 10.42 25.93 13.39
C VAL A 400 9.42 26.73 14.23
N ARG A 401 9.29 28.05 13.97
CA ARG A 401 8.28 28.88 14.62
C ARG A 401 6.85 28.43 14.31
N ALA A 402 6.54 28.07 13.07
CA ALA A 402 5.22 27.59 12.68
C ALA A 402 4.86 26.25 13.34
N VAL A 403 5.81 25.31 13.42
CA VAL A 403 5.60 24.00 14.07
C VAL A 403 5.42 24.16 15.58
N LEU A 404 6.24 24.99 16.24
CA LEU A 404 6.08 25.29 17.68
C LEU A 404 4.72 25.93 17.97
N LYS A 405 4.21 26.77 17.06
CA LYS A 405 2.88 27.41 17.18
C LYS A 405 1.70 26.46 16.91
N MET A 406 1.93 25.31 16.28
CA MET A 406 0.90 24.26 16.11
C MET A 406 0.93 23.21 17.23
N LEU A 407 2.03 23.11 17.97
CA LEU A 407 2.22 22.17 19.07
C LEU A 407 1.96 22.77 20.45
N GLY A 408 2.03 24.10 20.58
CA GLY A 408 1.52 24.86 21.72
C GLY A 408 0.14 25.43 21.40
#